data_AF-A0A077QHT0-F1
#
_entry.id   AF-A0A077QHT0-F1
#
_cell.length_a   1.000
_cell.length_b   1.000
_cell.length_c   1.000
_cell.angle_alpha   90.00
_cell.angle_beta   90.00
_cell.angle_gamma   90.00
#
_symmetry.space_group_name_H-M   'P 1'
#
loop_
_entity.id
_entity.type
_entity.pdbx_description
1 polymer ?
#
loop_
_entity_poly.entity_id
_entity_poly.type
_entity_poly.pdbx_seq_one_letter_code
_entity_poly.pdbx_strand_id
1 'polypeptide(L)'
;MYMLDTNTVSYIFRQNPTVLAKLKTVPPSKICISSITEAELRYGIAKRQNKALEKMVNTFIESVTVHEWDSEVAKIYGELRADMEKTGRVMGTMDQLIAAHAVSKGLVIVTNDAAFVMVNGLLVEDWTKEACR
;
A
#
# COMPACT_ATOMS: atom_id res chain seq x y z
N MET A 1 -7.89 5.83 -8.31
CA MET A 1 -7.14 6.31 -7.13
C MET A 1 -6.19 5.19 -6.75
N TYR A 2 -5.01 5.53 -6.30
CA TYR A 2 -3.88 4.62 -6.09
C TYR A 2 -3.62 4.46 -4.60
N MET A 3 -3.77 3.25 -4.09
CA MET A 3 -3.39 2.89 -2.73
C MET A 3 -1.94 2.42 -2.74
N LEU A 4 -1.05 3.12 -2.03
CA LEU A 4 0.35 2.70 -1.93
C LEU A 4 0.50 1.70 -0.79
N ASP A 5 1.15 0.57 -1.07
CA ASP A 5 1.55 -0.37 -0.02
C ASP A 5 2.77 0.15 0.77
N THR A 6 3.12 -0.55 1.83
CA THR A 6 4.20 -0.16 2.74
C THR A 6 5.57 -0.17 2.04
N ASN A 7 5.80 -1.09 1.10
CA ASN A 7 7.04 -1.17 0.34
C ASN A 7 7.20 0.03 -0.60
N THR A 8 6.15 0.40 -1.33
CA THR A 8 6.13 1.56 -2.23
C THR A 8 6.38 2.85 -1.47
N VAL A 9 5.75 3.04 -0.30
CA VAL A 9 6.04 4.19 0.56
C VAL A 9 7.51 4.19 1.02
N SER A 10 8.08 3.02 1.33
CA SER A 10 9.51 2.91 1.64
C SER A 10 10.40 3.38 0.50
N TYR A 11 10.07 3.05 -0.76
CA TYR A 11 10.82 3.52 -1.93
C TYR A 11 10.76 5.04 -2.09
N ILE A 12 9.62 5.68 -1.78
CA ILE A 12 9.49 7.15 -1.79
C ILE A 12 10.46 7.77 -0.78
N PHE A 13 10.50 7.28 0.46
CA PHE A 13 11.39 7.80 1.49
C PHE A 13 12.87 7.52 1.23
N ARG A 14 13.18 6.46 0.47
CA ARG A 14 14.55 6.17 -0.01
C ARG A 14 14.92 6.96 -1.27
N GLN A 15 14.07 7.86 -1.72
CA GLN A 15 14.25 8.68 -2.93
C GLN A 15 14.50 7.84 -4.19
N ASN A 16 13.79 6.73 -4.35
CA ASN A 16 13.91 5.92 -5.57
C ASN A 16 13.46 6.74 -6.79
N PRO A 17 14.33 6.94 -7.81
CA PRO A 17 14.06 7.87 -8.90
C PRO A 17 12.88 7.42 -9.77
N THR A 18 12.71 6.11 -10.00
CA THR A 18 11.64 5.55 -10.83
C THR A 18 10.28 5.74 -10.17
N VAL A 19 10.17 5.39 -8.89
CA VAL A 19 8.94 5.57 -8.11
C VAL A 19 8.60 7.06 -7.98
N LEU A 20 9.59 7.93 -7.72
CA LEU A 20 9.37 9.37 -7.65
C LEU A 20 8.97 9.98 -9.00
N ALA A 21 9.51 9.49 -10.11
CA ALA A 21 9.10 9.93 -11.44
C ALA A 21 7.62 9.60 -11.69
N LYS A 22 7.18 8.38 -11.36
CA LYS A 22 5.76 7.98 -11.43
C LYS A 22 4.88 8.80 -10.49
N LEU A 23 5.30 8.95 -9.23
CA LEU A 23 4.59 9.75 -8.22
C LEU A 23 4.30 11.17 -8.72
N LYS A 24 5.27 11.82 -9.38
CA LYS A 24 5.10 13.17 -9.95
C LYS A 24 4.09 13.26 -11.09
N THR A 25 3.74 12.15 -11.74
CA THR A 25 2.72 12.11 -12.80
C THR A 25 1.30 11.96 -12.26
N VAL A 26 1.15 11.64 -10.97
CA VAL A 26 -0.14 11.39 -10.33
C VAL A 26 -0.47 12.56 -9.38
N PRO A 27 -1.65 13.19 -9.49
CA PRO A 27 -2.05 14.23 -8.54
C PRO A 27 -2.10 13.68 -7.10
N PRO A 28 -1.65 14.43 -6.07
CA PRO A 28 -1.72 13.98 -4.67
C PRO A 28 -3.11 13.54 -4.22
N SER A 29 -4.18 14.19 -4.73
CA SER A 29 -5.57 13.83 -4.46
C SER A 29 -6.01 12.47 -5.02
N LYS A 30 -5.18 11.82 -5.84
CA LYS A 30 -5.39 10.47 -6.37
C LYS A 30 -4.54 9.44 -5.64
N ILE A 31 -3.80 9.82 -4.61
CA ILE A 31 -2.93 8.95 -3.82
C ILE A 31 -3.53 8.76 -2.44
N CYS A 32 -3.58 7.50 -1.99
CA CYS A 32 -4.01 7.15 -0.65
C CYS A 32 -3.14 6.03 -0.07
N ILE A 33 -3.28 5.80 1.22
CA ILE A 33 -2.74 4.63 1.92
C ILE A 33 -3.82 3.98 2.77
N SER A 34 -3.62 2.70 3.09
CA SER A 34 -4.41 2.03 4.12
C SER A 34 -3.99 2.51 5.51
N SER A 35 -4.91 2.56 6.48
CA SER A 35 -4.57 2.72 7.90
C SER A 35 -3.61 1.63 8.40
N ILE A 36 -3.58 0.46 7.75
CA ILE A 36 -2.61 -0.61 8.02
C ILE A 36 -1.19 -0.17 7.63
N THR A 37 -1.04 0.43 6.45
CA THR A 37 0.23 1.02 6.02
C THR A 37 0.63 2.18 6.94
N GLU A 38 -0.30 3.05 7.35
CA GLU A 38 0.00 4.07 8.36
C GLU A 38 0.55 3.43 9.65
N ALA A 39 -0.08 2.36 10.16
CA ALA A 39 0.38 1.68 11.36
C ALA A 39 1.82 1.16 11.22
N GLU A 40 2.19 0.59 10.07
CA GLU A 40 3.56 0.15 9.79
C GLU A 40 4.57 1.31 9.75
N LEU A 41 4.16 2.46 9.17
CA LEU A 41 4.99 3.66 9.16
C LEU A 41 5.21 4.21 10.58
N ARG A 42 4.15 4.28 11.38
CA ARG A 42 4.19 4.71 12.80
C ARG A 42 5.08 3.78 13.62
N TYR A 43 4.98 2.47 13.41
CA TYR A 43 5.89 1.49 14.02
C TYR A 43 7.35 1.75 13.62
N GLY A 44 7.61 2.04 12.34
CA GLY A 44 8.93 2.39 11.84
C GLY A 44 9.54 3.62 12.54
N ILE A 45 8.74 4.66 12.78
CA ILE A 45 9.14 5.84 13.58
C ILE A 45 9.52 5.41 15.00
N ALA A 46 8.62 4.70 15.69
CA ALA A 46 8.80 4.31 17.08
C ALA A 46 10.04 3.44 17.29
N LYS A 47 10.33 2.54 16.32
CA LYS A 47 11.49 1.65 16.35
C LYS A 47 12.82 2.38 16.13
N ARG A 48 12.85 3.37 15.24
CA ARG A 48 14.10 4.05 14.83
C ARG A 48 14.42 5.29 15.64
N GLN A 49 13.43 5.92 16.28
CA GLN A 49 13.57 7.13 17.09
C GLN A 49 14.34 8.27 16.38
N ASN A 50 14.15 8.40 15.07
CA ASN A 50 14.83 9.39 14.23
C ASN A 50 13.87 10.55 13.89
N LYS A 51 14.16 11.75 14.39
CA LYS A 51 13.33 12.96 14.19
C LYS A 51 13.16 13.38 12.74
N ALA A 52 14.17 13.16 11.90
CA ALA A 52 14.09 13.49 10.47
C ALA A 52 13.13 12.54 9.74
N LEU A 53 13.20 11.24 10.06
CA LEU A 53 12.25 10.25 9.55
C LEU A 53 10.82 10.55 10.02
N GLU A 54 10.64 10.85 11.31
CA GLU A 54 9.35 11.22 11.88
C GLU A 54 8.71 12.40 11.15
N LYS A 55 9.47 13.48 10.95
CA LYS A 55 8.98 14.65 10.21
C LYS A 55 8.58 14.29 8.78
N MET A 56 9.41 13.51 8.08
CA MET A 56 9.14 13.09 6.69
C MET A 56 7.87 12.24 6.59
N VAL A 57 7.69 11.27 7.49
CA VAL A 57 6.52 10.39 7.52
C VAL A 57 5.25 11.18 7.86
N ASN A 58 5.30 12.09 8.85
CA ASN A 58 4.14 12.93 9.21
C ASN A 58 3.70 13.80 8.04
N THR A 59 4.64 14.49 7.38
CA THR A 59 4.33 15.30 6.20
C THR A 59 3.75 14.46 5.06
N PHE A 60 4.22 13.23 4.88
CA PHE A 60 3.64 12.32 3.88
C PHE A 60 2.21 11.93 4.22
N ILE A 61 1.94 11.49 5.46
CA ILE A 61 0.59 11.12 5.92
C ILE A 61 -0.39 12.28 5.77
N GLU A 62 0.03 13.51 6.10
CA GLU A 62 -0.78 14.73 5.94
C GLU A 62 -1.06 15.07 4.46
N SER A 63 -0.23 14.58 3.53
CA SER A 63 -0.34 14.90 2.10
C SER A 63 -1.18 13.90 1.29
N VAL A 64 -1.58 12.78 1.88
CA VAL A 64 -2.33 11.71 1.21
C VAL A 64 -3.64 11.40 1.94
N THR A 65 -4.58 10.75 1.27
CA THR A 65 -5.77 10.23 1.94
C THR A 65 -5.42 8.95 2.70
N VAL A 66 -5.72 8.87 4.00
CA VAL A 66 -5.67 7.61 4.76
C VAL A 66 -7.07 7.03 4.81
N HIS A 67 -7.26 5.82 4.30
CA HIS A 67 -8.53 5.11 4.42
C HIS A 67 -8.58 4.28 5.71
N GLU A 68 -9.67 4.44 6.46
CA GLU A 68 -9.93 3.72 7.71
C GLU A 68 -10.32 2.26 7.46
N TRP A 69 -9.96 1.38 8.40
CA TRP A 69 -10.37 -0.02 8.37
C TRP A 69 -11.77 -0.16 8.95
N ASP A 70 -12.76 -0.38 8.10
CA ASP A 70 -14.17 -0.53 8.48
C ASP A 70 -14.65 -1.99 8.40
N SER A 71 -15.91 -2.23 8.79
CA SER A 71 -16.52 -3.56 8.78
C SER A 71 -16.67 -4.16 7.38
N GLU A 72 -16.77 -3.35 6.32
CA GLU A 72 -16.85 -3.86 4.95
C GLU A 72 -15.49 -4.38 4.51
N VAL A 73 -14.41 -3.66 4.82
CA VAL A 73 -13.04 -4.13 4.61
C VAL A 73 -12.79 -5.43 5.40
N ALA A 74 -13.25 -5.52 6.65
CA ALA A 74 -13.11 -6.72 7.48
C ALA A 74 -13.81 -7.95 6.88
N LYS A 75 -15.00 -7.78 6.31
CA LYS A 75 -15.73 -8.84 5.63
C LYS A 75 -14.96 -9.36 4.41
N ILE A 76 -14.52 -8.45 3.53
CA ILE A 76 -13.75 -8.79 2.32
C ILE A 76 -12.44 -9.48 2.68
N TYR A 77 -11.77 -9.05 3.74
CA TYR A 77 -10.59 -9.73 4.26
C TYR A 77 -10.86 -11.19 4.64
N GLY A 78 -11.96 -11.46 5.34
CA GLY A 78 -12.33 -12.82 5.73
C GLY A 78 -12.54 -13.75 4.54
N GLU A 79 -13.24 -13.25 3.51
CA GLU A 79 -13.47 -13.98 2.25
C GLU A 79 -12.16 -14.22 1.48
N LEU A 80 -11.35 -13.17 1.32
CA LEU A 80 -10.06 -13.21 0.65
C LEU A 80 -9.10 -14.20 1.33
N ARG A 81 -8.96 -14.13 2.64
CA ARG A 81 -8.07 -15.02 3.40
C ARG A 81 -8.48 -16.48 3.28
N ALA A 82 -9.78 -16.77 3.39
CA ALA A 82 -10.29 -18.13 3.23
C ALA A 82 -10.04 -18.69 1.82
N ASP A 83 -10.15 -17.85 0.78
CA ASP A 83 -9.84 -18.25 -0.60
C ASP A 83 -8.34 -18.52 -0.80
N MET A 84 -7.48 -17.67 -0.25
CA MET A 84 -6.03 -17.86 -0.32
C MET A 84 -5.56 -19.13 0.41
N GLU A 85 -6.12 -19.42 1.59
CA GLU A 85 -5.84 -20.65 2.34
C GLU A 85 -6.29 -21.89 1.56
N LYS A 86 -7.48 -21.87 0.94
CA LYS A 86 -7.98 -22.98 0.10
C LYS A 86 -7.12 -23.23 -1.14
N THR A 87 -6.58 -22.18 -1.74
CA THR A 87 -5.80 -22.25 -2.98
C THR A 87 -4.30 -22.44 -2.74
N GLY A 88 -3.85 -22.49 -1.48
CA GLY A 88 -2.44 -22.65 -1.12
C GLY A 88 -1.57 -21.44 -1.45
N ARG A 89 -2.17 -20.26 -1.61
CA ARG A 89 -1.46 -19.02 -1.95
C ARG A 89 -0.84 -18.40 -0.70
N VAL A 90 0.44 -18.03 -0.77
CA VAL A 90 1.19 -17.44 0.34
C VAL A 90 1.31 -15.93 0.14
N MET A 91 0.85 -15.16 1.13
CA MET A 91 0.98 -13.70 1.20
C MET A 91 1.09 -13.29 2.68
N GLY A 92 1.88 -12.27 2.98
CA GLY A 92 2.03 -11.75 4.35
C GLY A 92 0.71 -11.26 4.93
N THR A 93 0.52 -11.40 6.25
CA THR A 93 -0.75 -11.00 6.90
C THR A 93 -1.09 -9.52 6.69
N MET A 94 -0.10 -8.62 6.78
CA MET A 94 -0.32 -7.19 6.54
C MET A 94 -0.66 -6.91 5.07
N ASP A 95 0.00 -7.59 4.14
CA ASP A 95 -0.28 -7.49 2.71
C ASP A 95 -1.70 -7.98 2.38
N GLN A 96 -2.17 -9.05 3.02
CA GLN A 96 -3.55 -9.52 2.88
C GLN A 96 -4.56 -8.47 3.36
N LEU A 97 -4.27 -7.78 4.47
CA LEU A 97 -5.12 -6.70 4.97
C LEU A 97 -5.14 -5.55 3.96
N ILE A 98 -3.98 -5.08 3.50
CA ILE A 98 -3.86 -3.99 2.53
C ILE A 98 -4.58 -4.36 1.21
N ALA A 99 -4.40 -5.59 0.73
CA ALA A 99 -5.07 -6.10 -0.47
C ALA A 99 -6.60 -6.10 -0.30
N ALA A 100 -7.12 -6.61 0.81
CA ALA A 100 -8.55 -6.59 1.11
C ALA A 100 -9.11 -5.16 1.15
N HIS A 101 -8.34 -4.22 1.69
CA HIS A 101 -8.71 -2.81 1.72
C HIS A 101 -8.81 -2.22 0.31
N ALA A 102 -7.80 -2.47 -0.53
CA ALA A 102 -7.82 -2.01 -1.91
C ALA A 102 -8.99 -2.61 -2.71
N VAL A 103 -9.28 -3.91 -2.52
CA VAL A 103 -10.44 -4.58 -3.13
C VAL A 103 -11.75 -3.93 -2.66
N SER A 104 -11.92 -3.73 -1.34
CA SER A 104 -13.13 -3.14 -0.76
C SER A 104 -13.47 -1.77 -1.32
N LYS A 105 -12.45 -0.95 -1.59
CA LYS A 105 -12.62 0.42 -2.10
C LYS A 105 -12.53 0.49 -3.64
N GLY A 106 -12.30 -0.63 -4.34
CA GLY A 106 -12.13 -0.65 -5.80
C GLY A 106 -10.93 0.16 -6.28
N LEU A 107 -9.81 0.11 -5.54
CA LEU A 107 -8.61 0.92 -5.77
C LEU A 107 -7.54 0.13 -6.51
N VAL A 108 -6.64 0.85 -7.19
CA VAL A 108 -5.41 0.28 -7.75
C VAL A 108 -4.38 0.22 -6.63
N ILE A 109 -3.90 -0.97 -6.28
CA ILE A 109 -2.76 -1.12 -5.36
C ILE A 109 -1.46 -0.86 -6.13
N VAL A 110 -0.60 -0.03 -5.58
CA VAL A 110 0.76 0.17 -6.07
C VAL A 110 1.70 -0.63 -5.18
N THR A 111 2.35 -1.63 -5.76
CA THR A 111 3.28 -2.53 -5.06
C THR A 111 4.28 -3.14 -6.03
N ASN A 112 5.44 -3.54 -5.53
CA ASN A 112 6.39 -4.37 -6.27
C ASN A 112 6.37 -5.84 -5.83
N ASP A 113 5.45 -6.22 -4.94
CA ASP A 113 5.26 -7.60 -4.50
C ASP A 113 4.31 -8.34 -5.46
N ALA A 114 4.83 -9.38 -6.12
CA ALA A 114 4.08 -10.21 -7.05
C ALA A 114 2.92 -10.97 -6.37
N ALA A 115 2.94 -11.12 -5.04
CA ALA A 115 1.87 -11.79 -4.32
C ALA A 115 0.50 -11.12 -4.52
N PHE A 116 0.45 -9.79 -4.69
CA PHE A 116 -0.79 -9.04 -4.89
C PHE A 116 -1.49 -9.38 -6.21
N VAL A 117 -0.75 -9.83 -7.23
CA VAL A 117 -1.33 -10.27 -8.51
C VAL A 117 -2.18 -11.53 -8.33
N MET A 118 -1.96 -12.30 -7.27
CA MET A 118 -2.78 -13.48 -6.97
C MET A 118 -4.15 -13.12 -6.37
N VAL A 119 -4.42 -11.86 -6.01
CA VAL A 119 -5.70 -11.48 -5.41
C VAL A 119 -6.72 -11.22 -6.51
N ASN A 120 -7.79 -12.01 -6.52
CA ASN A 120 -8.85 -11.88 -7.51
C ASN A 120 -9.55 -10.51 -7.38
N GLY A 121 -9.73 -9.81 -8.50
CA GLY A 121 -10.39 -8.50 -8.55
C GLY A 121 -9.52 -7.33 -8.12
N LEU A 122 -8.24 -7.55 -7.79
CA LEU A 122 -7.32 -6.49 -7.42
C LEU A 122 -6.59 -5.95 -8.66
N LEU A 123 -6.63 -4.62 -8.84
CA LEU A 123 -5.85 -3.93 -9.85
C LEU A 123 -4.47 -3.59 -9.27
N VAL A 124 -3.41 -4.05 -9.91
CA VAL A 124 -2.03 -3.90 -9.43
C VAL A 124 -1.20 -3.08 -10.41
N GLU A 125 -0.48 -2.07 -9.91
CA GLU A 125 0.57 -1.37 -10.64
C GLU A 125 1.91 -1.47 -9.91
N ASP A 126 2.99 -1.62 -10.67
CA ASP A 126 4.35 -1.63 -10.15
C ASP A 126 5.10 -0.38 -10.64
N TRP A 127 5.27 0.60 -9.76
CA TRP A 127 5.97 1.85 -10.06
C TRP A 127 7.50 1.74 -9.98
N THR A 128 8.03 0.56 -9.62
CA THR A 128 9.48 0.32 -9.62
C THR A 128 10.00 -0.07 -11.00
N LYS A 129 9.11 -0.44 -11.92
CA LYS A 129 9.43 -0.77 -13.31
C LYS A 129 9.23 0.45 -14.20
N GLU A 130 10.15 0.63 -15.15
CA GLU A 130 9.91 1.56 -16.24
C GLU A 130 8.72 1.06 -17.07
N ALA A 131 7.92 1.98 -17.61
CA ALA A 131 6.95 1.58 -18.63
C ALA A 131 7.75 1.01 -19.81
N CYS A 132 7.54 -0.27 -20.15
CA CYS A 132 8.02 -0.78 -21.44
C CYS A 132 7.53 0.20 -22.52
N ARG A 133 8.48 0.81 -23.22
CA ARG A 133 8.22 1.63 -24.41
C ARG A 133 7.82 0.75 -25.57
#